data_AF-A0A4Q4HXP9-F1
#
_entry.id   AF-A0A4Q4HXP9-F1
#
_cell.length_a   1.000
_cell.length_b   1.000
_cell.length_c   1.000
_cell.angle_alpha   90.00
_cell.angle_beta   90.00
_cell.angle_gamma   90.00
#
_symmetry.space_group_name_H-M   'P 1'
#
loop_
_entity.id
_entity.type
_entity.pdbx_description
1 polymer ?
#
loop_
_entity_poly.entity_id
_entity_poly.type
_entity_poly.pdbx_seq_one_letter_code
_entity_poly.pdbx_strand_id
1 'polypeptide(L)'
;KSAGDTSFTLAWMPGEQGQQALLAWFNEGDTRAYKIRFPNGTIDVFRGWVSSIGKAVTAKEVITRTVKVTNVGRPSMAEDRSTVTAATGMTVTPASTSVVKGKSTTLTVAFQPEGATDKSFRAVSADKTKATVSVSGMTITVKGVAAGKVNIPVVSGNGELAAVAEINVTAS
;
A
#
# COMPACT_ATOMS: atom_id res chain seq x y z
N LYS A 1 30.71 -3.91 -8.78
CA LYS A 1 30.42 -2.46 -8.92
C LYS A 1 29.37 -2.11 -7.88
N SER A 2 29.63 -1.15 -6.97
CA SER A 2 28.64 -0.67 -5.99
C SER A 2 27.66 0.29 -6.70
N ALA A 3 26.40 0.32 -6.26
CA ALA A 3 25.38 1.22 -6.81
C ALA A 3 25.62 2.71 -6.51
N GLY A 4 26.62 3.05 -5.69
CA GLY A 4 26.85 4.41 -5.23
C GLY A 4 25.80 4.85 -4.20
N ASP A 5 25.51 6.14 -4.13
CA ASP A 5 24.55 6.69 -3.18
C ASP A 5 23.18 6.92 -3.82
N THR A 6 22.11 6.56 -3.12
CA THR A 6 20.73 6.90 -3.49
C THR A 6 20.24 8.03 -2.61
N SER A 7 19.65 9.08 -3.20
CA SER A 7 19.01 10.16 -2.45
C SER A 7 17.52 10.22 -2.77
N PHE A 8 16.68 10.33 -1.75
CA PHE A 8 15.24 10.53 -1.91
C PHE A 8 14.71 11.58 -0.93
N THR A 9 13.73 12.35 -1.37
CA THR A 9 13.06 13.37 -0.55
C THR A 9 11.72 12.82 -0.11
N LEU A 10 11.50 12.78 1.19
CA LEU A 10 10.25 12.31 1.79
C LEU A 10 9.53 13.46 2.47
N ALA A 11 8.21 13.41 2.41
CA ALA A 11 7.29 14.31 3.09
C ALA A 11 6.40 13.49 4.05
N TRP A 12 6.34 13.87 5.33
CA TRP A 12 5.59 13.13 6.36
C TRP A 12 5.10 14.07 7.46
N MET A 13 4.08 13.67 8.23
CA MET A 13 3.64 14.38 9.44
C MET A 13 4.43 13.93 10.70
N PRO A 14 4.55 14.78 11.74
CA PRO A 14 5.15 14.38 13.01
C PRO A 14 4.45 13.16 13.63
N GLY A 15 5.24 12.17 14.08
CA GLY A 15 4.72 10.97 14.74
C GLY A 15 4.40 9.80 13.82
N GLU A 16 4.58 9.93 12.50
CA GLU A 16 4.44 8.81 11.59
C GLU A 16 5.49 7.72 11.84
N GLN A 17 5.06 6.46 11.87
CA GLN A 17 5.94 5.30 12.09
C GLN A 17 7.08 5.22 11.07
N GLY A 18 6.84 5.69 9.83
CA GLY A 18 7.86 5.73 8.79
C GLY A 18 9.05 6.62 9.15
N GLN A 19 8.81 7.77 9.78
CA GLN A 19 9.87 8.67 10.25
C GLN A 19 10.65 8.03 11.41
N GLN A 20 9.95 7.39 12.35
CA GLN A 20 10.59 6.74 13.50
C GLN A 20 11.50 5.59 13.05
N ALA A 21 11.01 4.75 12.14
CA ALA A 21 11.79 3.65 11.56
C ALA A 21 13.01 4.14 10.78
N LEU A 22 12.88 5.27 10.06
CA LEU A 22 13.97 5.87 9.30
C LEU A 22 15.05 6.46 10.22
N LEU A 23 14.66 7.19 11.27
CA LEU A 23 15.62 7.69 12.26
C LEU A 23 16.32 6.53 12.99
N ALA A 24 15.57 5.48 13.35
CA ALA A 24 16.15 4.29 13.94
C ALA A 24 17.22 3.67 13.02
N TRP A 25 16.90 3.48 11.74
CA TRP A 25 17.84 2.95 10.77
C TRP A 25 19.10 3.83 10.60
N PHE A 26 18.96 5.16 10.61
CA PHE A 26 20.11 6.07 10.59
C PHE A 26 21.01 5.94 11.83
N ASN A 27 20.41 5.84 13.02
CA ASN A 27 21.16 5.73 14.28
C ASN A 27 21.82 4.35 14.44
N GLU A 28 21.17 3.28 13.97
CA GLU A 28 21.71 1.93 14.01
C GLU A 28 22.87 1.74 13.02
N GLY A 29 22.84 2.43 11.88
CA GLY A 29 23.90 2.39 10.87
C GLY A 29 24.07 1.02 10.19
N ASP A 30 23.12 0.11 10.38
CA ASP A 30 23.17 -1.25 9.87
C ASP A 30 22.77 -1.31 8.39
N THR A 31 23.34 -2.28 7.67
CA THR A 31 23.03 -2.50 6.26
C THR A 31 21.69 -3.24 6.14
N ARG A 32 20.67 -2.56 5.62
CA ARG A 32 19.34 -3.14 5.36
C ARG A 32 19.03 -3.21 3.87
N ALA A 33 18.19 -4.16 3.51
CA ALA A 33 17.56 -4.16 2.20
C ALA A 33 16.40 -3.16 2.19
N TYR A 34 16.35 -2.32 1.17
CA TYR A 34 15.22 -1.43 0.92
C TYR A 34 14.80 -1.54 -0.55
N LYS A 35 13.55 -1.18 -0.83
CA LYS A 35 12.98 -1.32 -2.15
C LYS A 35 12.35 -0.02 -2.62
N ILE A 36 12.58 0.33 -3.88
CA ILE A 36 11.89 1.41 -4.57
C ILE A 36 10.85 0.74 -5.47
N ARG A 37 9.58 1.01 -5.21
CA ARG A 37 8.47 0.51 -6.03
C ARG A 37 8.05 1.62 -6.98
N PHE A 38 8.05 1.32 -8.28
CA PHE A 38 7.58 2.23 -9.31
C PHE A 38 6.05 2.13 -9.46
N PRO A 39 5.38 3.15 -10.03
CA PRO A 39 3.92 3.16 -10.18
C PRO A 39 3.37 1.94 -10.95
N ASN A 40 4.12 1.46 -11.96
CA ASN A 40 3.82 0.27 -12.75
C ASN A 40 4.02 -1.07 -11.99
N GLY A 41 4.39 -1.04 -10.72
CA GLY A 41 4.59 -2.22 -9.87
C GLY A 41 5.98 -2.85 -9.94
N THR A 42 6.90 -2.35 -10.80
CA THR A 42 8.29 -2.83 -10.78
C THR A 42 8.97 -2.44 -9.47
N ILE A 43 9.96 -3.23 -9.07
CA ILE A 43 10.68 -3.04 -7.82
C ILE A 43 12.18 -3.10 -8.07
N ASP A 44 12.88 -2.02 -7.75
CA ASP A 44 14.31 -2.05 -7.53
C ASP A 44 14.58 -2.43 -6.08
N VAL A 45 15.53 -3.36 -5.87
CA VAL A 45 15.99 -3.74 -4.53
C VAL A 45 17.43 -3.33 -4.34
N PHE A 46 17.64 -2.51 -3.33
CA PHE A 46 18.94 -2.02 -2.91
C PHE A 46 19.29 -2.57 -1.53
N ARG A 47 20.58 -2.57 -1.20
CA ARG A 47 21.08 -2.83 0.14
C ARG A 47 22.02 -1.70 0.51
N GLY A 48 21.88 -1.15 1.71
CA GLY A 48 22.70 -0.02 2.15
C GLY A 48 22.40 0.39 3.58
N TRP A 49 23.01 1.47 4.02
CA TRP A 49 22.70 2.12 5.29
C TRP A 49 22.40 3.59 5.05
N VAL A 50 21.55 4.19 5.89
CA VAL A 50 21.26 5.63 5.81
C VAL A 50 22.51 6.38 6.26
N SER A 51 23.16 7.09 5.35
CA SER A 51 24.43 7.79 5.60
C SER A 51 24.25 9.27 5.92
N SER A 52 23.10 9.86 5.59
CA SER A 52 22.78 11.24 5.95
C SER A 52 21.27 11.50 5.98
N ILE A 53 20.85 12.36 6.89
CA ILE A 53 19.51 12.94 6.95
C ILE A 53 19.65 14.46 6.87
N GLY A 54 19.07 15.06 5.83
CA GLY A 54 19.05 16.49 5.60
C GLY A 54 18.20 17.26 6.63
N LYS A 55 18.36 18.58 6.65
CA LYS A 55 17.58 19.47 7.53
C LYS A 55 16.07 19.33 7.26
N ALA A 56 15.27 19.38 8.33
CA ALA A 56 13.81 19.45 8.22
C ALA A 56 13.37 20.78 7.62
N VAL A 57 12.54 20.72 6.58
CA VAL A 57 11.77 21.87 6.10
C VAL A 57 10.31 21.63 6.48
N THR A 58 9.74 22.50 7.32
CA THR A 58 8.35 22.41 7.78
C THR A 58 7.46 23.32 6.97
N ALA A 59 6.37 22.81 6.40
CA ALA A 59 5.31 23.61 5.79
C ALA A 59 3.95 22.92 5.97
N LYS A 60 2.93 23.67 6.42
CA LYS A 60 1.53 23.19 6.57
C LYS A 60 1.43 21.76 7.14
N GLU A 61 1.96 21.57 8.36
CA GLU A 61 1.93 20.30 9.11
C GLU A 61 2.78 19.15 8.54
N VAL A 62 3.46 19.36 7.41
CA VAL A 62 4.33 18.39 6.76
C VAL A 62 5.80 18.76 6.97
N ILE A 63 6.61 17.76 7.31
CA ILE A 63 8.07 17.85 7.35
C ILE A 63 8.62 17.19 6.09
N THR A 64 9.42 17.93 5.33
CA THR A 64 10.19 17.40 4.19
C THR A 64 11.65 17.24 4.58
N ARG A 65 12.26 16.07 4.28
CA ARG A 65 13.69 15.82 4.44
C ARG A 65 14.25 15.00 3.28
N THR A 66 15.48 15.32 2.90
CA THR A 66 16.29 14.48 2.00
C THR A 66 17.03 13.42 2.82
N VAL A 67 16.95 12.19 2.37
CA VAL A 67 17.65 11.05 2.95
C VAL A 67 18.66 10.55 1.94
N LYS A 68 19.88 10.28 2.40
CA LYS A 68 20.93 9.66 1.61
C LYS A 68 21.20 8.26 2.13
N VAL A 69 21.16 7.28 1.24
CA VAL A 69 21.49 5.88 1.53
C VAL A 69 22.72 5.50 0.73
N THR A 70 23.77 5.06 1.42
CA THR A 70 24.97 4.54 0.78
C THR A 70 24.79 3.06 0.52
N ASN A 71 24.84 2.67 -0.75
CA ASN A 71 24.54 1.31 -1.17
C ASN A 71 25.78 0.41 -1.15
N VAL A 72 25.54 -0.87 -0.90
CA VAL A 72 26.54 -1.94 -0.97
C VAL A 72 26.15 -2.97 -2.02
N GLY A 73 27.18 -3.48 -2.70
CA GLY A 73 27.01 -4.51 -3.72
C GLY A 73 26.28 -4.03 -4.97
N ARG A 74 25.94 -5.01 -5.82
CA ARG A 74 25.17 -4.76 -7.04
C ARG A 74 23.67 -4.71 -6.67
N PRO A 75 22.94 -3.65 -7.07
CA PRO A 75 21.50 -3.59 -6.84
C PRO A 75 20.79 -4.60 -7.75
N SER A 76 19.62 -5.07 -7.31
CA SER A 76 18.73 -5.85 -8.17
C SER A 76 17.76 -4.89 -8.84
N MET A 77 18.03 -4.56 -10.10
CA MET A 77 17.20 -3.63 -10.87
C MET A 77 15.92 -4.32 -11.35
N ALA A 78 14.87 -3.53 -11.53
CA ALA A 78 13.66 -3.92 -12.23
C ALA A 78 13.96 -4.40 -13.66
N GLU A 79 14.94 -3.80 -14.34
CA GLU A 79 15.37 -4.17 -15.70
C GLU A 79 16.08 -5.54 -15.75
N ASP A 80 16.67 -5.98 -14.64
CA ASP A 80 17.31 -7.30 -14.49
C ASP A 80 16.27 -8.40 -14.16
N ARG A 81 15.00 -8.05 -13.92
CA ARG A 81 13.90 -8.97 -13.61
C ARG A 81 12.88 -9.00 -14.75
N SER A 82 12.28 -10.16 -14.96
CA SER A 82 11.30 -10.43 -16.02
C SER A 82 10.25 -9.32 -16.16
N THR A 83 9.78 -9.11 -17.39
CA THR A 83 8.76 -8.12 -17.79
C THR A 83 7.66 -7.96 -16.74
N VAL A 84 7.55 -6.76 -16.18
CA VAL A 84 6.46 -6.42 -15.27
C VAL A 84 5.23 -6.07 -16.08
N THR A 85 4.15 -6.80 -15.80
CA THR A 85 2.84 -6.52 -16.37
C THR A 85 2.10 -5.64 -15.39
N ALA A 86 1.92 -4.36 -15.74
CA ALA A 86 1.17 -3.42 -14.92
C ALA A 86 -0.31 -3.82 -14.87
N ALA A 87 -0.94 -3.67 -13.71
CA ALA A 87 -2.39 -3.75 -13.61
C ALA A 87 -3.02 -2.51 -14.24
N THR A 88 -3.84 -2.69 -15.26
CA THR A 88 -4.58 -1.61 -15.95
C THR A 88 -6.05 -1.55 -15.53
N GLY A 89 -6.55 -2.56 -14.83
CA GLY A 89 -7.91 -2.59 -14.32
C GLY A 89 -8.02 -3.36 -13.00
N MET A 90 -8.97 -2.93 -12.17
CA MET A 90 -9.34 -3.59 -10.92
C MET A 90 -10.87 -3.61 -10.82
N THR A 91 -11.45 -4.77 -10.56
CA THR A 91 -12.89 -4.96 -10.39
C THR A 91 -13.19 -5.63 -9.06
N VAL A 92 -14.35 -5.32 -8.48
CA VAL A 92 -14.85 -5.91 -7.24
C VAL A 92 -16.24 -6.49 -7.53
N THR A 93 -16.41 -7.79 -7.27
CA THR A 93 -17.64 -8.52 -7.58
C THR A 93 -18.17 -9.23 -6.34
N PRO A 94 -19.47 -9.10 -6.01
CA PRO A 94 -20.44 -8.19 -6.62
C PRO A 94 -20.18 -6.70 -6.29
N ALA A 95 -20.59 -5.79 -7.17
CA ALA A 95 -20.49 -4.34 -6.92
C ALA A 95 -21.51 -3.83 -5.88
N SER A 96 -22.62 -4.55 -5.71
CA SER A 96 -23.57 -4.32 -4.62
C SER A 96 -24.11 -5.62 -4.08
N THR A 97 -24.27 -5.73 -2.76
CA THR A 97 -24.88 -6.90 -2.13
C THR A 97 -25.57 -6.54 -0.82
N SER A 98 -26.41 -7.45 -0.31
CA SER A 98 -27.07 -7.31 0.98
C SER A 98 -26.55 -8.36 1.96
N VAL A 99 -26.50 -7.99 3.24
CA VAL A 99 -26.08 -8.89 4.31
C VAL A 99 -26.97 -8.68 5.52
N VAL A 100 -27.45 -9.77 6.12
CA VAL A 100 -28.23 -9.68 7.36
C VAL A 100 -27.30 -9.28 8.52
N LYS A 101 -27.78 -8.44 9.44
CA LYS A 101 -27.06 -8.08 10.66
C LYS A 101 -26.47 -9.34 11.35
N GLY A 102 -25.19 -9.29 11.68
CA GLY A 102 -24.44 -10.39 12.32
C GLY A 102 -23.92 -11.47 11.37
N LYS A 103 -24.36 -11.50 10.10
CA LYS A 103 -23.84 -12.39 9.06
C LYS A 103 -22.70 -11.73 8.28
N SER A 104 -22.03 -12.54 7.47
CA SER A 104 -20.95 -12.08 6.59
C SER A 104 -21.27 -12.40 5.14
N THR A 105 -20.74 -11.57 4.24
CA THR A 105 -20.76 -11.75 2.79
C THR A 105 -19.34 -11.59 2.25
N THR A 106 -19.08 -12.10 1.06
CA THR A 106 -17.76 -12.07 0.44
C THR A 106 -17.79 -11.30 -0.87
N LEU A 107 -16.78 -10.47 -1.10
CA LEU A 107 -16.50 -9.79 -2.36
C LEU A 107 -15.17 -10.32 -2.90
N THR A 108 -15.08 -10.49 -4.21
CA THR A 108 -13.85 -10.92 -4.88
C THR A 108 -13.26 -9.76 -5.67
N VAL A 109 -11.95 -9.55 -5.53
CA VAL A 109 -11.18 -8.56 -6.28
C VAL A 109 -10.44 -9.24 -7.42
N ALA A 110 -10.57 -8.72 -8.64
CA ALA A 110 -9.84 -9.18 -9.80
C ALA A 110 -9.05 -8.04 -10.44
N PHE A 111 -7.86 -8.35 -10.96
CA PHE A 111 -7.00 -7.42 -11.68
C PHE A 111 -6.91 -7.80 -13.15
N GLN A 112 -6.83 -6.80 -14.02
CA GLN A 112 -6.61 -6.96 -15.45
C GLN A 112 -5.30 -6.26 -15.86
N PRO A 113 -4.49 -6.88 -16.74
CA PRO A 113 -4.61 -8.26 -17.18
C PRO A 113 -4.41 -9.26 -16.02
N GLU A 114 -4.89 -10.49 -16.16
CA GLU A 114 -4.74 -11.51 -15.10
C GLU A 114 -3.27 -11.78 -14.76
N GLY A 115 -2.36 -11.60 -15.72
CA GLY A 115 -0.91 -11.71 -15.50
C GLY A 115 -0.27 -10.52 -14.79
N ALA A 116 -1.04 -9.58 -14.24
CA ALA A 116 -0.49 -8.42 -13.53
C ALA A 116 0.45 -8.85 -12.39
N THR A 117 1.61 -8.21 -12.33
CA THR A 117 2.68 -8.58 -11.39
C THR A 117 2.36 -8.15 -9.96
N ASP A 118 1.71 -7.00 -9.77
CA ASP A 118 1.19 -6.55 -8.47
C ASP A 118 -0.33 -6.69 -8.44
N LYS A 119 -0.82 -7.57 -7.57
CA LYS A 119 -2.26 -7.79 -7.29
C LYS A 119 -2.62 -7.42 -5.85
N SER A 120 -1.79 -6.60 -5.20
CA SER A 120 -2.09 -6.12 -3.87
C SER A 120 -3.18 -5.04 -3.90
N PHE A 121 -4.03 -5.02 -2.87
CA PHE A 121 -5.05 -4.00 -2.66
C PHE A 121 -5.32 -3.83 -1.17
N ARG A 122 -6.02 -2.76 -0.83
CA ARG A 122 -6.52 -2.49 0.52
C ARG A 122 -8.00 -2.16 0.42
N ALA A 123 -8.79 -2.71 1.32
CA ALA A 123 -10.20 -2.41 1.46
C ALA A 123 -10.49 -1.91 2.88
N VAL A 124 -11.36 -0.91 2.99
CA VAL A 124 -11.80 -0.38 4.28
C VAL A 124 -13.31 -0.13 4.24
N SER A 125 -13.98 -0.31 5.36
CA SER A 125 -15.38 0.11 5.48
C SER A 125 -15.43 1.62 5.71
N ALA A 126 -16.25 2.33 4.93
CA ALA A 126 -16.52 3.75 5.13
C ALA A 126 -17.21 4.02 6.49
N ASP A 127 -17.94 3.03 7.02
CA ASP A 127 -18.59 3.10 8.32
C ASP A 127 -18.43 1.78 9.09
N LYS A 128 -17.42 1.74 9.96
CA LYS A 128 -17.11 0.57 10.80
C LYS A 128 -18.20 0.25 11.83
N THR A 129 -19.12 1.18 12.10
CA THR A 129 -20.24 0.95 13.02
C THR A 129 -21.35 0.11 12.35
N LYS A 130 -21.42 0.14 11.02
CA LYS A 130 -22.40 -0.61 10.22
C LYS A 130 -21.85 -1.91 9.64
N ALA A 131 -20.62 -1.90 9.13
CA ALA A 131 -19.97 -3.12 8.68
C ALA A 131 -18.45 -3.09 8.90
N THR A 132 -17.88 -4.24 9.18
CA THR A 132 -16.42 -4.43 9.25
C THR A 132 -15.94 -5.28 8.08
N VAL A 133 -14.67 -5.10 7.69
CA VAL A 133 -14.06 -5.84 6.59
C VAL A 133 -12.77 -6.51 7.02
N SER A 134 -12.53 -7.70 6.48
CA SER A 134 -11.24 -8.39 6.53
C SER A 134 -10.84 -8.82 5.13
N VAL A 135 -9.56 -8.74 4.81
CA VAL A 135 -9.01 -9.10 3.50
C VAL A 135 -8.12 -10.31 3.65
N SER A 136 -8.35 -11.33 2.83
CA SER A 136 -7.50 -12.52 2.73
C SER A 136 -7.37 -12.93 1.26
N GLY A 137 -6.15 -12.90 0.74
CA GLY A 137 -5.88 -13.09 -0.69
C GLY A 137 -6.65 -12.08 -1.54
N MET A 138 -7.39 -12.58 -2.55
CA MET A 138 -8.26 -11.77 -3.42
C MET A 138 -9.70 -11.64 -2.90
N THR A 139 -9.98 -12.04 -1.66
CA THR A 139 -11.32 -12.06 -1.09
C THR A 139 -11.43 -11.05 0.05
N ILE A 140 -12.49 -10.26 0.03
CA ILE A 140 -12.89 -9.34 1.10
C ILE A 140 -14.10 -9.95 1.79
N THR A 141 -13.97 -10.26 3.07
CA THR A 141 -15.10 -10.68 3.91
C THR A 141 -15.67 -9.46 4.61
N VAL A 142 -16.94 -9.16 4.34
CA VAL A 142 -17.67 -8.06 4.96
C VAL A 142 -18.65 -8.62 5.99
N LYS A 143 -18.55 -8.18 7.24
CA LYS A 143 -19.48 -8.55 8.32
C LYS A 143 -20.43 -7.40 8.63
N GLY A 144 -21.74 -7.68 8.58
CA GLY A 144 -22.77 -6.71 8.98
C GLY A 144 -22.84 -6.56 10.50
N VAL A 145 -22.73 -5.33 10.99
CA VAL A 145 -22.77 -4.98 12.43
C VAL A 145 -24.10 -4.31 12.80
N ALA A 146 -24.54 -3.33 12.01
CA ALA A 146 -25.79 -2.60 12.22
C ALA A 146 -26.49 -2.32 10.89
N ALA A 147 -27.83 -2.26 10.91
CA ALA A 147 -28.62 -2.04 9.72
C ALA A 147 -28.30 -0.69 9.07
N GLY A 148 -28.30 -0.66 7.74
CA GLY A 148 -28.02 0.52 6.94
C GLY A 148 -27.07 0.24 5.78
N LYS A 149 -26.96 1.23 4.89
CA LYS A 149 -26.04 1.20 3.76
C LYS A 149 -24.65 1.65 4.17
N VAL A 150 -23.64 0.96 3.64
CA VAL A 150 -22.22 1.29 3.82
C VAL A 150 -21.43 0.95 2.56
N ASN A 151 -20.49 1.81 2.22
CA ASN A 151 -19.62 1.64 1.06
C ASN A 151 -18.28 1.07 1.50
N ILE A 152 -17.75 0.14 0.71
CA ILE A 152 -16.43 -0.46 0.89
C ILE A 152 -15.53 0.04 -0.26
N PRO A 153 -14.78 1.13 -0.08
CA PRO A 153 -13.72 1.51 -1.00
C PRO A 153 -12.60 0.45 -0.99
N VAL A 154 -12.23 0.03 -2.21
CA VAL A 154 -11.12 -0.87 -2.50
C VAL A 154 -10.13 -0.10 -3.37
N VAL A 155 -8.87 -0.05 -2.95
CA VAL A 155 -7.81 0.71 -3.62
C VAL A 155 -6.66 -0.25 -3.92
N SER A 156 -6.12 -0.21 -5.14
CA SER A 156 -4.94 -1.01 -5.51
C SER A 156 -3.74 -0.63 -4.65
N GLY A 157 -2.77 -1.54 -4.51
CA GLY A 157 -1.59 -1.33 -3.68
C GLY A 157 -0.73 -0.14 -4.12
N ASN A 158 -0.79 0.22 -5.40
CA ASN A 158 -0.13 1.40 -5.97
C ASN A 158 -1.00 2.68 -5.92
N GLY A 159 -2.28 2.59 -5.52
CA GLY A 159 -3.18 3.72 -5.40
C GLY A 159 -3.80 4.24 -6.70
N GLU A 160 -3.45 3.66 -7.85
CA GLU A 160 -3.89 4.16 -9.17
C GLU A 160 -5.30 3.69 -9.56
N LEU A 161 -5.76 2.57 -9.02
CA LEU A 161 -7.06 1.99 -9.30
C LEU A 161 -7.91 2.00 -8.05
N ALA A 162 -9.18 2.36 -8.20
CA ALA A 162 -10.16 2.34 -7.13
C ALA A 162 -11.48 1.75 -7.62
N ALA A 163 -12.12 0.99 -6.74
CA ALA A 163 -13.47 0.47 -6.93
C ALA A 163 -14.25 0.62 -5.62
N VAL A 164 -15.56 0.73 -5.70
CA VAL A 164 -16.44 0.85 -4.53
C VAL A 164 -17.50 -0.22 -4.59
N ALA A 165 -17.63 -1.00 -3.51
CA ALA A 165 -18.74 -1.94 -3.35
C ALA A 165 -19.77 -1.37 -2.36
N GLU A 166 -21.06 -1.39 -2.73
CA GLU A 166 -22.17 -1.00 -1.83
C GLU A 166 -22.68 -2.21 -1.06
N ILE A 167 -22.75 -2.09 0.27
CA ILE A 167 -23.27 -3.13 1.16
C ILE A 167 -24.51 -2.60 1.86
N ASN A 168 -25.64 -3.27 1.67
CA ASN A 168 -26.87 -3.00 2.39
C ASN A 168 -27.04 -3.97 3.56
N VAL A 169 -26.83 -3.50 4.79
CA VAL A 169 -27.05 -4.33 5.98
C VAL A 169 -28.53 -4.29 6.35
N THR A 170 -29.23 -5.41 6.28
CA THR A 170 -30.65 -5.49 6.65
C THR A 170 -30.82 -5.81 8.13
N ALA A 171 -31.87 -5.25 8.74
CA ALA A 171 -32.36 -5.76 10.01
C ALA A 171 -32.92 -7.18 9.78
N SER A 172 -32.68 -8.08 10.74
CA SER A 172 -33.19 -9.45 10.73
C SER A 172 -34.71 -9.50 10.71
#